data_AF-A0A2R4D433-F1
#
_entry.id   AF-A0A2R4D433-F1
#
_cell.length_a   1.000
_cell.length_b   1.000
_cell.length_c   1.000
_cell.angle_alpha   90.00
_cell.angle_beta   90.00
_cell.angle_gamma   90.00
#
_symmetry.space_group_name_H-M   'P 1'
#
loop_
_entity.id
_entity.type
_entity.pdbx_description
1 polymer ?
#
loop_
_entity_poly.entity_id
_entity_poly.type
_entity_poly.pdbx_seq_one_letter_code
_entity_poly.pdbx_strand_id
1 'polypeptide(L)' 'MTSEELKQFCKEQGLTYKELAELIGFGEGAVKNAISTEKISFQMAHAINMLKKIFELEAKLEKAEAIKKDFKAWINEN' A
#
# COMPACT_ATOMS: atom_id res chain seq x y z
N MET A 1 9.16 3.27 11.49
CA MET A 1 8.59 1.92 11.35
C MET A 1 9.66 0.90 11.68
N THR A 2 9.29 -0.31 12.09
CA THR A 2 10.19 -1.44 12.38
C THR A 2 10.26 -2.41 11.19
N SER A 3 11.27 -3.28 11.16
CA SER A 3 11.36 -4.38 10.18
C SER A 3 10.13 -5.28 10.22
N GLU A 4 9.56 -5.51 11.40
CA GLU A 4 8.36 -6.34 11.54
C GLU A 4 7.13 -5.67 10.94
N GLU A 5 6.96 -4.36 11.16
CA GLU A 5 5.89 -3.58 10.53
C GLU A 5 5.98 -3.58 8.99
N LEU A 6 7.20 -3.54 8.44
CA LEU A 6 7.42 -3.63 6.99
C LEU A 6 7.06 -5.02 6.45
N LYS A 7 7.52 -6.10 7.11
CA LYS A 7 7.17 -7.47 6.71
C LYS A 7 5.66 -7.69 6.76
N GLN A 8 5.02 -7.22 7.81
CA GLN A 8 3.59 -7.32 7.99
C GLN A 8 2.83 -6.52 6.92
N PHE A 9 3.30 -5.31 6.57
CA PHE A 9 2.75 -4.54 5.46
C PHE A 9 2.79 -5.32 4.13
N CYS A 10 3.93 -5.92 3.78
CA CYS A 10 4.04 -6.77 2.59
C CYS A 10 3.04 -7.93 2.61
N LYS A 11 2.89 -8.61 3.75
CA LYS A 11 1.95 -9.72 3.91
C LYS A 11 0.50 -9.29 3.76
N GLU A 12 0.12 -8.17 4.36
CA GLU A 12 -1.24 -7.61 4.30
C GLU A 12 -1.63 -7.18 2.89
N GLN A 13 -0.68 -6.63 2.14
CA GLN A 13 -0.90 -6.14 0.78
C GLN A 13 -0.62 -7.20 -0.29
N GLY A 14 -0.18 -8.41 0.09
CA GLY A 14 0.18 -9.46 -0.85
C GLY A 14 1.40 -9.13 -1.73
N LEU A 15 2.30 -8.28 -1.25
CA LEU A 15 3.47 -7.80 -1.98
C LEU A 15 4.71 -8.60 -1.63
N THR A 16 5.51 -8.93 -2.64
CA THR A 16 6.91 -9.31 -2.47
C THR A 16 7.77 -8.09 -2.09
N TYR A 17 8.96 -8.32 -1.55
CA TYR A 17 9.89 -7.21 -1.27
C TYR A 17 10.37 -6.50 -2.52
N LYS A 18 10.39 -7.20 -3.66
CA LYS A 18 10.72 -6.60 -4.96
C LYS A 18 9.64 -5.62 -5.40
N GLU A 19 8.38 -6.05 -5.38
CA GLU A 19 7.24 -5.20 -5.75
C GLU A 19 7.10 -4.02 -4.80
N LEU A 20 7.28 -4.24 -3.49
CA LEU A 20 7.33 -3.14 -2.53
C LEU A 20 8.40 -2.13 -2.95
N ALA A 21 9.64 -2.59 -3.16
CA ALA A 21 10.76 -1.73 -3.48
C ALA A 21 10.49 -0.88 -4.74
N GLU A 22 9.93 -1.49 -5.78
CA GLU A 22 9.52 -0.80 -7.01
C GLU A 22 8.47 0.29 -6.73
N LEU A 23 7.42 -0.02 -5.94
CA LEU A 23 6.36 0.94 -5.59
C LEU A 23 6.87 2.15 -4.78
N ILE A 24 7.89 1.95 -3.95
CA ILE A 24 8.44 3.02 -3.09
C ILE A 24 9.71 3.68 -3.65
N GLY A 25 10.15 3.30 -4.85
CA GLY A 25 11.31 3.90 -5.53
C GLY A 25 12.67 3.46 -4.99
N PHE A 26 12.78 2.23 -4.48
CA PHE A 26 14.02 1.63 -3.99
C PHE A 26 14.37 0.35 -4.76
N GLY A 27 15.61 -0.12 -4.64
CA GLY A 27 15.99 -1.45 -5.11
C GLY A 27 15.62 -2.54 -4.08
N GLU A 28 15.28 -3.74 -4.55
CA GLU A 28 14.95 -4.89 -3.69
C GLU A 28 16.04 -5.16 -2.62
N GLY A 29 17.32 -5.06 -3.01
CA GLY A 29 18.45 -5.23 -2.10
C GLY A 29 18.47 -4.21 -0.95
N ALA A 30 18.02 -2.97 -1.20
CA ALA A 30 17.93 -1.94 -0.17
C ALA A 30 16.84 -2.28 0.87
N VAL A 31 15.68 -2.75 0.40
CA VAL A 31 14.58 -3.20 1.29
C VAL A 31 15.02 -4.42 2.11
N LYS A 32 15.61 -5.44 1.48
CA LYS A 32 16.12 -6.63 2.18
C LYS A 32 17.17 -6.28 3.23
N ASN A 33 18.12 -5.41 2.88
CA ASN A 33 19.16 -4.96 3.81
C ASN A 33 18.57 -4.16 4.98
N ALA A 34 17.62 -3.27 4.73
CA ALA A 34 16.94 -2.52 5.78
C ALA A 34 16.23 -3.45 6.78
N ILE A 35 15.58 -4.51 6.27
CA ILE A 35 14.94 -5.54 7.10
C ILE A 35 15.99 -6.31 7.91
N SER A 36 17.05 -6.81 7.26
CA SER A 36 18.05 -7.69 7.91
C SER A 36 18.94 -6.97 8.92
N THR A 37 19.16 -5.67 8.73
CA THR A 37 19.96 -4.84 9.64
C THR A 37 19.13 -4.09 10.66
N GLU A 38 17.80 -4.21 10.60
CA GLU A 38 16.84 -3.47 11.43
C GLU A 38 16.99 -1.95 11.33
N LYS A 39 17.51 -1.47 10.19
CA LYS A 39 17.77 -0.05 9.91
C LYS A 39 16.94 0.40 8.72
N ILE A 40 15.68 0.72 8.98
CA ILE A 40 14.81 1.36 7.98
C ILE A 40 15.07 2.88 8.01
N SER A 41 15.46 3.43 6.87
CA SER A 41 15.66 4.88 6.76
C SER A 41 14.34 5.63 6.91
N PHE A 42 14.43 6.90 7.34
CA PHE A 42 13.26 7.77 7.43
C PHE A 42 12.54 7.87 6.07
N GLN A 43 13.29 7.95 4.97
CA GLN A 43 12.77 8.06 3.61
C GLN A 43 11.98 6.81 3.21
N MET A 44 12.51 5.62 3.49
CA MET A 44 11.83 4.35 3.20
C MET A 44 10.55 4.21 4.02
N ALA A 45 10.61 4.52 5.32
CA ALA A 45 9.43 4.48 6.19
C ALA A 45 8.36 5.48 5.74
N HIS A 46 8.77 6.68 5.34
CA HIS A 46 7.85 7.68 4.81
C HIS A 46 7.19 7.23 3.51
N ALA A 47 7.95 6.67 2.57
CA ALA A 47 7.43 6.16 1.31
C ALA A 47 6.42 5.01 1.52
N ILE A 48 6.70 4.08 2.44
CA ILE A 48 5.76 3.00 2.80
C ILE A 48 4.47 3.56 3.41
N ASN A 49 4.57 4.56 4.28
CA ASN A 49 3.40 5.21 4.85
C ASN A 49 2.55 5.94 3.80
N MET A 50 3.19 6.56 2.80
CA MET A 50 2.49 7.17 1.67
C MET A 50 1.79 6.11 0.81
N LEU A 51 2.45 4.99 0.52
CA LEU A 51 1.84 3.87 -0.21
C LEU A 51 0.62 3.31 0.54
N LYS A 52 0.74 3.12 1.86
CA LYS A 52 -0.39 2.72 2.71
C LYS A 52 -1.57 3.70 2.60
N LYS A 53 -1.27 5.00 2.55
CA LYS A 53 -2.32 6.03 2.40
C LYS A 53 -2.98 5.98 1.02
N ILE A 54 -2.21 5.72 -0.04
CA ILE A 54 -2.73 5.56 -1.39
C ILE A 54 -3.72 4.39 -1.44
N PHE A 55 -3.34 3.21 -0.93
CA PHE A 55 -4.25 2.04 -0.90
C PHE A 55 -5.53 2.30 -0.09
N GLU A 56 -5.43 3.01 1.04
CA GLU A 56 -6.60 3.40 1.83
C GLU A 56 -7.56 4.31 1.02
N LEU A 57 -7.00 5.26 0.26
CA LEU A 57 -7.77 6.20 -0.55
C LEU A 57 -8.39 5.50 -1.77
N GLU A 58 -7.67 4.60 -2.43
CA GLU A 58 -8.18 3.80 -3.54
C GLU A 58 -9.37 2.94 -3.10
N ALA A 59 -9.26 2.26 -1.96
CA ALA A 59 -10.36 1.47 -1.40
C ALA A 59 -11.60 2.33 -1.04
N LYS A 60 -11.39 3.56 -0.58
CA LYS A 60 -12.50 4.51 -0.32
C LYS A 60 -13.14 4.98 -1.62
N LEU A 61 -12.35 5.26 -2.64
CA LEU A 61 -12.83 5.68 -3.94
C LEU A 61 -13.65 4.57 -4.61
N GLU A 62 -13.17 3.33 -4.58
CA GLU A 62 -13.88 2.17 -5.12
C GLU A 62 -15.25 2.01 -4.46
N LYS A 63 -15.32 2.10 -3.12
CA LYS A 63 -16.60 2.05 -2.39
C LYS A 63 -17.54 3.19 -2.78
N ALA A 64 -17.02 4.41 -2.93
CA ALA A 64 -17.82 5.57 -3.31
C ALA A 64 -18.41 5.41 -4.73
N GLU A 65 -17.60 4.94 -5.68
CA GLU A 65 -18.05 4.69 -7.05
C GLU A 65 -19.03 3.51 -7.13
N ALA A 66 -18.85 2.46 -6.30
CA ALA A 66 -19.82 1.36 -6.20
C ALA A 66 -21.19 1.87 -5.73
N ILE A 67 -21.24 2.64 -4.64
CA ILE A 67 -22.50 3.24 -4.13
C ILE A 67 -23.17 4.10 -5.20
N LYS A 68 -22.38 4.94 -5.89
CA LYS A 68 -22.87 5.81 -6.96
C LYS A 68 -23.42 5.02 -8.15
N LYS A 69 -22.78 3.91 -8.51
CA LYS A 69 -23.24 3.00 -9.56
C LYS A 69 -24.57 2.35 -9.19
N ASP A 70 -24.67 1.79 -7.98
CA ASP A 70 -25.88 1.12 -7.50
C ASP A 70 -27.05 2.10 -7.41
N PHE A 71 -26.79 3.33 -6.93
CA PHE A 71 -27.80 4.37 -6.88
C PHE A 71 -28.30 4.79 -8.28
N LYS A 72 -27.39 4.92 -9.26
CA LYS A 72 -27.78 5.21 -10.64
C LYS A 72 -28.58 4.08 -11.28
N ALA A 73 -28.21 2.82 -11.01
CA ALA A 73 -28.97 1.67 -11.49
C ALA A 73 -30.40 1.70 -10.94
N TRP A 74 -30.55 1.94 -9.64
CA TRP A 74 -31.85 2.05 -8.99
C TRP A 74 -32.74 3.18 -9.57
N ILE A 75 -32.18 4.36 -9.84
CA ILE A 75 -32.92 5.47 -10.47
C ILE A 75 -33.38 5.11 -11.89
N ASN A 76 -32.59 4.38 -12.66
CA ASN A 76 -32.91 4.09 -14.06
C ASN A 76 -33.89 2.91 -14.23
N GLU A 77 -34.02 2.07 -13.20
CA GLU A 77 -34.92 0.92 -13.18
C GLU A 77 -36.33 1.26 -12.62
N ASN A 78 -36.51 2.46 -12.06
CA ASN A 78 -37.78 2.97 -11.53
C ASN A 78 -38.19 4.29 -12.22
#